data_AF-A0A2M7P4A7-F1
#
_entry.id   AF-A0A2M7P4A7-F1
#
_cell.length_a   1.000
_cell.length_b   1.000
_cell.length_c   1.000
_cell.angle_alpha   90.00
_cell.angle_beta   90.00
_cell.angle_gamma   90.00
#
_symmetry.space_group_name_H-M   'P 1'
#
loop_
_entity.id
_entity.type
_entity.pdbx_description
1 polymer ?
#
loop_
_entity_poly.entity_id
_entity_poly.type
_entity_poly.pdbx_seq_one_letter_code
_entity_poly.pdbx_strand_id
1 'polypeptide(L)'
;MKKILGAIGVFVVLVLGLGVNGWCQEDMAKYLNARLPFIENQGQAGEGIAFYAQTFFGKVGITKEGEILYHLSEHKAQNTRHRTQGPDTKHQTPDTRGIVLSESLIGAKDFQIEGRERAETGVNYFIGGKENWRSGVPSYNIVSLGEVYPKTTAFLKAYGNNVEKLFCIEKEGDPKNIILEIEGAENATIEPSGDLLLKTELGDVSFKKPFAYQDIEGEKKRYL
;
A
#
# COMPACT_ATOMS: atom_id res chain seq x y z
N MET A 1 0.43 -8.55 29.21
CA MET A 1 1.51 -7.52 29.18
C MET A 1 1.87 -7.30 27.71
N LYS A 2 1.45 -6.18 27.12
CA LYS A 2 1.81 -5.81 25.74
C LYS A 2 3.31 -5.54 25.69
N LYS A 3 4.06 -6.34 24.93
CA LYS A 3 5.47 -6.06 24.65
C LYS A 3 5.49 -5.02 23.54
N ILE A 4 5.72 -3.76 23.91
CA ILE A 4 6.10 -2.71 22.97
C ILE A 4 7.54 -3.04 22.57
N LEU A 5 7.72 -3.68 21.42
CA LEU A 5 9.05 -3.95 20.88
C LEU A 5 9.49 -2.67 20.15
N GLY A 6 10.37 -1.91 20.80
CA GLY A 6 10.90 -0.67 20.25
C GLY A 6 11.80 -0.93 19.04
N ALA A 7 11.38 -0.39 17.90
CA ALA A 7 12.25 0.10 16.84
C ALA A 7 11.49 1.22 16.11
N ILE A 8 11.62 2.46 16.59
CA ILE A 8 11.05 3.64 15.93
C ILE A 8 11.96 3.97 14.74
N GLY A 9 11.65 3.38 13.58
CA GLY A 9 12.22 3.75 12.30
C GLY A 9 11.29 4.74 11.61
N VAL A 10 11.60 6.04 11.70
CA VAL A 10 10.88 7.11 10.99
C VAL A 10 11.10 6.94 9.48
N PHE A 11 10.02 6.72 8.74
CA PHE A 11 10.05 6.39 7.31
C PHE A 11 9.23 7.42 6.53
N VAL A 12 9.89 8.22 5.68
CA VAL A 12 9.26 9.42 5.10
C VAL A 12 9.67 9.69 3.66
N VAL A 13 8.84 9.35 2.67
CA VAL A 13 9.02 9.92 1.31
C VAL A 13 8.45 11.33 1.33
N LEU A 14 9.32 12.32 1.29
CA LEU A 14 9.02 13.71 1.57
C LEU A 14 8.99 14.52 0.27
N VAL A 15 7.84 15.02 -0.15
CA VAL A 15 7.75 16.02 -1.20
C VAL A 15 7.52 17.36 -0.52
N LEU A 16 8.57 18.17 -0.36
CA LEU A 16 8.44 19.52 0.20
C LEU A 16 8.08 20.48 -0.92
N GLY A 17 6.83 20.95 -0.95
CA GLY A 17 6.37 21.97 -1.88
C GLY A 17 6.33 23.34 -1.19
N LEU A 18 7.28 24.22 -1.50
CA LEU A 18 7.13 25.64 -1.19
C LEU A 18 6.30 26.30 -2.29
N GLY A 19 4.97 26.19 -2.23
CA GLY A 19 4.11 26.85 -3.20
C GLY A 19 2.65 26.43 -3.13
N VAL A 20 1.78 27.42 -2.96
CA VAL A 20 0.31 27.40 -3.04
C VAL A 20 -0.27 26.39 -4.05
N ASN A 21 -1.26 25.61 -3.57
CA ASN A 21 -2.32 24.88 -4.29
C ASN A 21 -1.96 24.28 -5.67
N GLY A 22 -1.71 22.97 -5.72
CA GLY A 22 -1.81 22.17 -6.96
C GLY A 22 -0.61 21.30 -7.33
N TRP A 23 0.57 21.56 -6.76
CA TRP A 23 1.83 20.98 -7.26
C TRP A 23 2.03 19.51 -6.90
N CYS A 24 1.47 19.05 -5.77
CA CYS A 24 1.51 17.63 -5.40
C CYS A 24 0.81 16.73 -6.44
N GLN A 25 -0.20 17.21 -7.18
CA GLN A 25 -0.93 16.38 -8.15
C GLN A 25 -0.16 16.17 -9.47
N GLU A 26 0.56 17.18 -9.96
CA GLU A 26 1.20 17.12 -11.29
C GLU A 26 2.35 16.11 -11.37
N ASP A 27 3.12 15.96 -10.29
CA ASP A 27 4.27 15.05 -10.25
C ASP A 27 3.87 13.57 -10.11
N MET A 28 2.64 13.30 -9.67
CA MET A 28 2.13 11.94 -9.47
C MET A 28 1.86 11.23 -10.79
N ALA A 29 1.63 11.97 -11.88
CA ALA A 29 1.21 11.44 -13.17
C ALA A 29 2.34 10.73 -13.95
N LYS A 30 3.62 10.96 -13.60
CA LYS A 30 4.78 10.63 -14.47
C LYS A 30 5.35 9.21 -14.37
N TYR A 31 4.80 8.31 -13.57
CA TYR A 31 5.32 6.94 -13.45
C TYR A 31 4.54 5.94 -14.34
N LEU A 32 5.25 5.38 -15.32
CA LEU A 32 4.79 4.47 -16.40
C LEU A 32 5.24 3.02 -16.15
N ASN A 33 5.16 2.55 -14.90
CA ASN A 33 5.21 1.11 -14.60
C ASN A 33 3.78 0.55 -14.63
N ALA A 34 3.62 -0.75 -14.92
CA ALA A 34 2.31 -1.41 -14.96
C ALA A 34 1.48 -1.05 -13.71
N ARG A 35 0.51 -0.15 -13.89
CA ARG A 35 -0.30 0.40 -12.79
C ARG A 35 -1.26 -0.69 -12.33
N LEU A 36 -1.22 -1.00 -11.05
CA LEU A 36 -2.18 -1.89 -10.41
C LEU A 36 -3.16 -0.99 -9.67
N PRO A 37 -4.31 -0.64 -10.28
CA PRO A 37 -5.21 0.33 -9.67
C PRO A 37 -5.80 -0.25 -8.39
N PHE A 38 -6.02 0.61 -7.41
CA PHE A 38 -6.82 0.30 -6.24
C PHE A 38 -8.29 0.21 -6.63
N ILE A 39 -8.92 -0.89 -6.23
CA ILE A 39 -10.33 -1.19 -6.46
C ILE A 39 -11.10 -0.68 -5.25
N GLU A 40 -12.16 0.08 -5.50
CA GLU A 40 -13.06 0.55 -4.45
C GLU A 40 -13.82 -0.63 -3.84
N ASN A 41 -13.86 -0.72 -2.51
CA ASN A 41 -14.62 -1.75 -1.84
C ASN A 41 -16.11 -1.37 -1.78
N GLN A 42 -16.93 -2.05 -2.58
CA GLN A 42 -18.40 -1.98 -2.58
C GLN A 42 -19.03 -3.28 -2.06
N GLY A 43 -18.30 -3.96 -1.15
CA GLY A 43 -18.70 -5.22 -0.51
C GLY A 43 -17.97 -6.46 -1.04
N GLN A 44 -16.94 -6.30 -1.87
CA GLN A 44 -16.13 -7.43 -2.35
C GLN A 44 -15.11 -7.90 -1.30
N ALA A 45 -14.74 -7.01 -0.38
CA ALA A 45 -13.83 -7.24 0.73
C ALA A 45 -14.51 -6.90 2.08
N GLY A 46 -13.85 -7.20 3.20
CA GLY A 46 -14.39 -6.94 4.53
C GLY A 46 -14.80 -5.48 4.76
N GLU A 47 -15.80 -5.25 5.61
CA GLU A 47 -16.48 -3.95 5.74
C GLU A 47 -15.58 -2.79 6.19
N GLY A 48 -14.47 -3.09 6.87
CA GLY A 48 -13.46 -2.09 7.28
C GLY A 48 -12.51 -1.65 6.16
N ILE A 49 -12.53 -2.31 5.00
CA ILE A 49 -11.66 -1.97 3.86
C ILE A 49 -12.34 -0.89 3.01
N ALA A 50 -11.63 0.18 2.70
CA ALA A 50 -12.06 1.22 1.77
C ALA A 50 -11.63 0.91 0.33
N PHE A 51 -10.36 0.52 0.14
CA PHE A 51 -9.77 0.21 -1.16
C PHE A 51 -8.84 -1.01 -1.06
N TYR A 52 -8.64 -1.73 -2.15
CA TYR A 52 -7.64 -2.80 -2.20
C TYR A 52 -7.02 -2.95 -3.59
N ALA A 53 -5.77 -3.41 -3.66
CA ALA A 53 -5.08 -3.75 -4.90
C ALA A 53 -4.58 -5.19 -4.85
N GLN A 54 -4.63 -5.89 -5.99
CA GLN A 54 -3.99 -7.19 -6.15
C GLN A 54 -2.58 -6.97 -6.71
N THR A 55 -1.56 -7.25 -5.90
CA THR A 55 -0.15 -7.18 -6.29
C THR A 55 0.42 -8.58 -6.54
N PHE A 56 1.66 -8.65 -7.04
CA PHE A 56 2.33 -9.93 -7.31
C PHE A 56 2.71 -10.72 -6.04
N PHE A 57 2.77 -10.08 -4.88
CA PHE A 57 3.14 -10.72 -3.61
C PHE A 57 1.91 -11.00 -2.71
N GLY A 58 0.73 -10.55 -3.12
CA GLY A 58 -0.49 -10.70 -2.35
C GLY A 58 -1.49 -9.57 -2.57
N LYS A 59 -2.37 -9.36 -1.60
CA LYS A 59 -3.37 -8.29 -1.63
C LYS A 59 -2.96 -7.17 -0.68
N VAL A 60 -3.09 -5.93 -1.12
CA VAL A 60 -2.93 -4.75 -0.26
C VAL A 60 -4.30 -4.15 -0.03
N GLY A 61 -4.70 -4.00 1.23
CA GLY A 61 -5.92 -3.31 1.64
C GLY A 61 -5.61 -1.99 2.32
N ILE A 62 -6.51 -1.01 2.17
CA ILE A 62 -6.49 0.26 2.90
C ILE A 62 -7.78 0.29 3.71
N THR A 63 -7.67 0.42 5.03
CA THR A 63 -8.84 0.49 5.92
C THR A 63 -9.48 1.87 5.87
N LYS A 64 -10.73 1.97 6.33
CA LYS A 64 -11.42 3.26 6.50
C LYS A 64 -10.74 4.14 7.55
N GLU A 65 -9.98 3.53 8.44
CA GLU A 65 -9.18 4.14 9.50
C GLU A 65 -7.73 4.45 9.07
N GLY A 66 -7.40 4.28 7.79
CA GLY A 66 -6.11 4.68 7.23
C GLY A 66 -4.96 3.69 7.41
N GLU A 67 -5.20 2.50 7.95
CA GLU A 67 -4.21 1.43 8.03
C GLU A 67 -4.00 0.76 6.67
N ILE A 68 -2.77 0.35 6.39
CA ILE A 68 -2.42 -0.42 5.19
C ILE A 68 -2.16 -1.86 5.59
N LEU A 69 -2.91 -2.80 5.01
CA LEU A 69 -2.81 -4.22 5.29
C LEU A 69 -2.19 -4.95 4.11
N TYR A 70 -1.01 -5.52 4.32
CA TYR A 70 -0.32 -6.36 3.33
C TYR A 70 -0.61 -7.83 3.62
N HIS A 71 -1.55 -8.41 2.88
CA HIS A 71 -1.85 -9.84 2.93
C HIS A 71 -0.88 -10.58 2.01
N LEU A 72 0.21 -11.07 2.58
CA LEU A 72 1.24 -11.84 1.89
C LEU A 72 0.81 -13.30 1.83
N SER A 73 0.98 -13.94 0.67
CA SER A 73 0.63 -15.35 0.50
C SER A 73 1.77 -16.11 -0.16
N GLU A 74 1.98 -17.35 0.28
CA GLU A 74 2.98 -18.23 -0.31
C GLU A 74 2.58 -18.61 -1.75
N HIS A 75 3.19 -17.96 -2.75
CA HIS A 75 3.07 -18.39 -4.14
C HIS A 75 3.91 -19.67 -4.32
N LYS A 76 3.34 -20.84 -4.03
CA LYS A 76 3.88 -22.10 -4.56
C LYS A 76 3.75 -22.03 -6.08
N ALA A 77 4.85 -21.69 -6.76
CA ALA A 77 4.99 -21.89 -8.18
C ALA A 77 4.59 -23.35 -8.47
N GLN A 78 3.47 -23.53 -9.17
CA GLN A 78 2.97 -24.84 -9.56
C GLN A 78 3.98 -25.47 -10.52
N ASN A 79 4.98 -26.14 -9.97
CA ASN A 79 5.78 -27.10 -10.70
C ASN A 79 5.01 -28.43 -10.75
N THR A 80 3.76 -28.39 -11.21
CA THR A 80 3.04 -29.61 -11.62
C THR A 80 3.53 -29.98 -13.00
N ARG A 81 4.74 -30.53 -13.06
CA ARG A 81 5.08 -31.48 -14.12
C ARG A 81 3.99 -32.54 -14.11
N HIS A 82 3.39 -32.76 -15.27
CA HIS A 82 2.40 -33.80 -15.55
C HIS A 82 2.62 -35.08 -14.73
N ARG A 83 1.65 -35.44 -13.90
CA ARG A 83 1.37 -36.85 -13.62
C ARG A 83 -0.12 -37.09 -13.56
N THR A 84 -0.58 -37.82 -14.57
CA THR A 84 -1.91 -38.35 -14.82
C THR A 84 -2.42 -39.17 -13.62
N GLN A 85 -3.68 -38.97 -13.23
CA GLN A 85 -4.72 -39.99 -12.94
C GLN A 85 -5.70 -39.59 -11.80
N GLY A 86 -7.01 -39.68 -12.09
CA GLY A 86 -8.08 -39.95 -11.11
C GLY A 86 -9.15 -38.85 -10.89
N PRO A 87 -10.46 -39.13 -11.10
CA PRO A 87 -11.54 -38.21 -10.77
C PRO A 87 -11.96 -38.40 -9.30
N ASP A 88 -11.32 -37.68 -8.39
CA ASP A 88 -11.83 -37.49 -7.02
C ASP A 88 -11.79 -36.00 -6.70
N THR A 89 -12.88 -35.30 -7.04
CA THR A 89 -13.10 -33.89 -6.73
C THR A 89 -13.44 -33.72 -5.26
N LYS A 90 -12.41 -33.74 -4.41
CA LYS A 90 -12.42 -32.91 -3.20
C LYS A 90 -11.72 -31.62 -3.58
N HIS A 91 -12.43 -30.49 -3.56
CA HIS A 91 -11.83 -29.18 -3.59
C HIS A 91 -10.89 -29.05 -2.39
N GLN A 92 -9.65 -29.52 -2.54
CA GLN A 92 -8.55 -29.17 -1.67
C GLN A 92 -8.31 -27.69 -1.93
N THR A 93 -8.89 -26.83 -1.09
CA THR A 93 -8.42 -25.45 -0.94
C THR A 93 -6.92 -25.58 -0.68
N PRO A 94 -6.04 -25.00 -1.52
CA PRO A 94 -4.62 -25.00 -1.24
C PRO A 94 -4.43 -24.44 0.16
N ASP A 95 -3.77 -25.19 1.04
CA ASP A 95 -3.32 -24.71 2.34
C ASP A 95 -2.34 -23.56 2.09
N THR A 96 -2.92 -22.37 1.94
CA THR A 96 -2.21 -21.14 1.60
C THR A 96 -1.90 -20.49 2.91
N ARG A 97 -0.68 -20.73 3.42
CA ARG A 97 -0.15 -19.96 4.54
C ARG A 97 -0.07 -18.49 4.10
N GLY A 98 -0.67 -17.63 4.90
CA GLY A 98 -0.72 -16.19 4.68
C GLY A 98 -0.32 -15.44 5.95
N ILE A 99 0.43 -14.36 5.77
CA ILE A 99 0.80 -13.42 6.84
C ILE A 99 0.16 -12.08 6.51
N VAL A 100 -0.22 -11.33 7.54
CA VAL A 100 -0.64 -9.94 7.42
C VAL A 100 0.41 -9.07 8.08
N LEU A 101 0.97 -8.13 7.32
CA LEU A 101 1.66 -6.97 7.89
C LEU A 101 0.68 -5.82 7.94
N SER A 102 0.54 -5.17 9.10
CA SER A 102 -0.22 -3.93 9.23
C SER A 102 0.75 -2.76 9.34
N GLU A 103 0.44 -1.68 8.64
CA GLU A 103 1.16 -0.42 8.71
C GLU A 103 0.19 0.69 9.10
N SER A 104 0.56 1.48 10.10
CA SER A 104 -0.23 2.59 10.61
C SER A 104 0.59 3.87 10.73
N LEU A 105 -0.07 5.01 10.57
CA LEU A 105 0.51 6.35 10.75
C LEU A 105 0.25 6.81 12.20
N ILE A 106 1.29 6.77 13.03
CA ILE A 106 1.15 7.07 14.46
C ILE A 106 0.82 8.55 14.68
N GLY A 107 -0.31 8.79 15.33
CA GLY A 107 -0.78 10.13 15.66
C GLY A 107 -1.60 10.80 14.55
N ALA A 108 -1.69 10.20 13.36
CA ALA A 108 -2.61 10.62 12.33
C ALA A 108 -4.06 10.34 12.74
N LYS A 109 -4.97 11.23 12.37
CA LYS A 109 -6.41 11.16 12.69
C LYS A 109 -7.22 11.72 11.51
N ASP A 110 -8.53 11.50 11.56
CA ASP A 110 -9.50 12.11 10.64
C ASP A 110 -9.25 11.82 9.16
N PHE A 111 -8.80 10.61 8.85
CA PHE A 111 -8.52 10.14 7.49
C PHE A 111 -9.68 10.40 6.52
N GLN A 112 -9.35 10.94 5.35
CA GLN A 112 -10.27 11.16 4.24
C GLN A 112 -9.84 10.27 3.07
N ILE A 113 -10.26 9.00 3.12
CA ILE A 113 -9.86 7.99 2.16
C ILE A 113 -10.62 8.19 0.85
N GLU A 114 -9.92 8.64 -0.20
CA GLU A 114 -10.55 8.97 -1.49
C GLU A 114 -9.75 8.41 -2.68
N GLY A 115 -10.46 7.79 -3.62
CA GLY A 115 -9.89 7.41 -4.91
C GLY A 115 -9.60 8.62 -5.79
N ARG A 116 -8.42 8.68 -6.40
CA ARG A 116 -7.95 9.73 -7.31
C ARG A 116 -7.45 9.11 -8.61
N GLU A 117 -7.52 9.87 -9.69
CA GLU A 117 -7.13 9.40 -11.04
C GLU A 117 -7.81 8.08 -11.40
N ARG A 118 -9.12 8.13 -11.66
CA ARG A 118 -9.91 6.95 -12.04
C ARG A 118 -9.22 6.21 -13.19
N ALA A 119 -8.97 4.92 -12.99
CA ALA A 119 -8.36 4.08 -14.00
C ALA A 119 -9.41 3.65 -15.04
N GLU A 120 -8.95 3.43 -16.27
CA GLU A 120 -9.79 2.93 -17.36
C GLU A 120 -10.19 1.46 -17.15
N THR A 121 -9.46 0.74 -16.28
CA THR A 121 -9.72 -0.65 -15.94
C THR A 121 -11.06 -0.81 -15.22
N GLY A 122 -12.03 -1.39 -15.91
CA GLY A 122 -13.30 -1.83 -15.31
C GLY A 122 -13.11 -3.16 -14.57
N VAL A 123 -13.51 -3.21 -13.30
CA VAL A 123 -13.45 -4.45 -12.49
C VAL A 123 -14.85 -5.03 -12.33
N ASN A 124 -14.97 -6.34 -12.57
CA ASN A 124 -16.18 -7.10 -12.32
C ASN A 124 -15.88 -8.19 -11.29
N TYR A 125 -16.79 -8.37 -10.33
CA TYR A 125 -16.65 -9.30 -9.22
C TYR A 125 -17.89 -10.20 -9.14
N PHE A 126 -17.72 -11.48 -9.48
CA PHE A 126 -18.80 -12.47 -9.58
C PHE A 126 -18.54 -13.66 -8.65
N ILE A 127 -18.24 -13.39 -7.38
CA ILE A 127 -18.01 -14.42 -6.35
C ILE A 127 -19.24 -14.48 -5.42
N GLY A 128 -19.69 -15.71 -5.11
CA GLY A 128 -20.88 -15.95 -4.29
C GLY A 128 -22.20 -15.91 -5.08
N GLY A 129 -23.33 -15.78 -4.37
CA GLY A 129 -24.64 -15.60 -4.98
C GLY A 129 -24.77 -14.28 -5.75
N LYS A 130 -25.77 -14.19 -6.64
CA LYS A 130 -25.96 -13.04 -7.55
C LYS A 130 -26.12 -11.71 -6.83
N GLU A 131 -26.64 -11.71 -5.62
CA GLU A 131 -26.77 -10.55 -4.73
C GLU A 131 -25.42 -9.92 -4.35
N ASN A 132 -24.34 -10.71 -4.38
CA ASN A 132 -22.98 -10.28 -4.09
C ASN A 132 -22.21 -9.88 -5.34
N TRP A 133 -22.79 -10.07 -6.53
CA TRP A 133 -22.14 -9.71 -7.78
C TRP A 133 -22.05 -8.19 -7.90
N ARG A 134 -20.93 -7.72 -8.44
CA ARG A 134 -20.68 -6.31 -8.73
C ARG A 134 -20.08 -6.21 -10.12
N SER A 135 -20.53 -5.24 -10.91
CA SER A 135 -20.01 -4.98 -12.25
C SER A 135 -19.66 -3.50 -12.37
N GLY A 136 -18.59 -3.19 -13.12
CA GLY A 136 -18.14 -1.82 -13.30
C GLY A 136 -17.65 -1.16 -12.01
N VAL A 137 -17.09 -1.94 -11.09
CA VAL A 137 -16.53 -1.43 -9.83
C VAL A 137 -15.43 -0.42 -10.19
N PRO A 138 -15.50 0.83 -9.69
CA PRO A 138 -14.48 1.83 -9.94
C PRO A 138 -13.11 1.37 -9.43
N SER A 139 -12.08 1.75 -10.18
CA SER A 139 -10.69 1.59 -9.77
C SER A 139 -9.93 2.89 -10.00
N TYR A 140 -8.87 3.10 -9.23
CA TYR A 140 -8.16 4.37 -9.11
C TYR A 140 -6.66 4.14 -9.09
N ASN A 141 -5.89 4.96 -9.82
CA ASN A 141 -4.43 4.85 -9.84
C ASN A 141 -3.78 5.38 -8.55
N ILE A 142 -4.51 6.19 -7.79
CA ILE A 142 -4.05 6.81 -6.54
C ILE A 142 -5.17 6.70 -5.49
N VAL A 143 -4.80 6.47 -4.23
CA VAL A 143 -5.68 6.68 -3.08
C VAL A 143 -5.09 7.78 -2.22
N SER A 144 -5.87 8.83 -1.95
CA SER A 144 -5.56 9.85 -0.95
C SER A 144 -5.98 9.36 0.42
N LEU A 145 -5.14 9.55 1.43
CA LEU A 145 -5.50 9.35 2.84
C LEU A 145 -5.98 10.65 3.51
N GLY A 146 -5.87 11.78 2.80
CA GLY A 146 -6.17 13.12 3.32
C GLY A 146 -4.97 13.78 3.99
N GLU A 147 -5.21 14.89 4.68
CA GLU A 147 -4.21 15.57 5.52
C GLU A 147 -4.01 14.77 6.81
N VAL A 148 -3.04 13.85 6.79
CA VAL A 148 -2.78 12.88 7.88
C VAL A 148 -2.03 13.51 9.05
N TYR A 149 -1.30 14.60 8.81
CA TYR A 149 -0.70 15.46 9.83
C TYR A 149 -0.88 16.92 9.39
N PRO A 150 -0.79 17.91 10.29
CA PRO A 150 -0.86 19.31 9.91
C PRO A 150 0.05 19.61 8.72
N LYS A 151 -0.54 20.15 7.64
CA LYS A 151 0.18 20.51 6.41
C LYS A 151 0.86 19.36 5.68
N THR A 152 0.38 18.13 5.89
CA THR A 152 0.94 16.91 5.30
C THR A 152 -0.15 16.02 4.75
N THR A 153 -0.26 15.92 3.44
CA THR A 153 -1.20 15.02 2.76
C THR A 153 -0.49 13.73 2.34
N ALA A 154 -1.12 12.58 2.59
CA ALA A 154 -0.57 11.27 2.19
C ALA A 154 -1.33 10.65 1.01
N PHE A 155 -0.60 10.04 0.09
CA PHE A 155 -1.11 9.34 -1.08
C PHE A 155 -0.47 7.97 -1.22
N LEU A 156 -1.23 7.02 -1.79
CA LEU A 156 -0.80 5.66 -2.06
C LEU A 156 -0.92 5.34 -3.55
N LYS A 157 0.09 4.66 -4.07
CA LYS A 157 0.13 4.13 -5.44
C LYS A 157 0.61 2.68 -5.39
N ALA A 158 0.02 1.82 -6.21
CA ALA A 158 0.48 0.44 -6.37
C ALA A 158 0.98 0.18 -7.80
N TYR A 159 2.13 -0.47 -7.91
CA TYR A 159 2.71 -0.90 -9.17
C TYR A 159 3.55 -2.14 -8.98
N GLY A 160 3.37 -3.13 -9.85
CA GLY A 160 4.10 -4.39 -9.80
C GLY A 160 4.15 -5.03 -8.40
N ASN A 161 5.32 -5.00 -7.78
CA ASN A 161 5.60 -5.54 -6.45
C ASN A 161 5.82 -4.46 -5.37
N ASN A 162 5.35 -3.23 -5.60
CA ASN A 162 5.54 -2.12 -4.67
C ASN A 162 4.24 -1.36 -4.38
N VAL A 163 4.16 -0.82 -3.16
CA VAL A 163 3.20 0.20 -2.78
C VAL A 163 3.99 1.42 -2.37
N GLU A 164 3.89 2.48 -3.16
CA GLU A 164 4.56 3.74 -2.90
C GLU A 164 3.66 4.64 -2.05
N LYS A 165 4.27 5.21 -1.01
CA LYS A 165 3.65 6.23 -0.17
C LYS A 165 4.30 7.56 -0.50
N LEU A 166 3.48 8.58 -0.69
CA LEU A 166 3.92 9.91 -1.07
C LEU A 166 3.34 10.87 -0.03
N PHE A 167 4.21 11.52 0.73
CA PHE A 167 3.83 12.57 1.68
C PHE A 167 4.15 13.92 1.07
N CYS A 168 3.11 14.67 0.73
CA CYS A 168 3.24 16.05 0.30
C CYS A 168 3.16 16.95 1.51
N ILE A 169 4.28 17.61 1.80
CA ILE A 169 4.43 18.51 2.94
C ILE A 169 4.43 19.93 2.42
N GLU A 170 3.41 20.69 2.82
CA GLU A 170 3.33 22.10 2.53
C GLU A 170 4.32 22.89 3.39
N LYS A 171 4.49 24.17 3.08
CA LYS A 171 5.24 25.11 3.92
C LYS A 171 4.75 25.00 5.38
N GLU A 172 5.71 25.00 6.31
CA GLU A 172 5.50 24.86 7.76
C GLU A 172 5.06 23.47 8.24
N GLY A 173 4.88 22.49 7.35
CA GLY A 173 4.73 21.09 7.75
C GLY A 173 6.03 20.50 8.29
N ASP A 174 5.93 19.60 9.28
CA ASP A 174 7.09 18.97 9.91
C ASP A 174 7.23 17.49 9.50
N PRO A 175 8.30 17.12 8.75
CA PRO A 175 8.66 15.74 8.43
C PRO A 175 8.63 14.77 9.61
N LYS A 176 9.00 15.27 10.81
CA LYS A 176 9.20 14.45 12.00
C LYS A 176 7.90 13.89 12.56
N ASN A 177 6.76 14.45 12.14
CA ASN A 177 5.45 13.94 12.52
C ASN A 177 5.14 12.60 11.83
N ILE A 178 5.80 12.30 10.71
CA ILE A 178 5.52 11.09 9.94
C ILE A 178 6.21 9.90 10.60
N ILE A 179 5.46 9.18 11.42
CA ILE A 179 5.92 7.98 12.12
C ILE A 179 5.11 6.79 11.62
N LEU A 180 5.79 5.75 11.14
CA LEU A 180 5.16 4.48 10.77
C LEU A 180 5.32 3.48 11.91
N GLU A 181 4.24 2.80 12.25
CA GLU A 181 4.28 1.57 13.03
C GLU A 181 3.95 0.40 12.11
N ILE A 182 4.69 -0.70 12.28
CA ILE A 182 4.51 -1.91 11.50
C ILE A 182 4.38 -3.10 12.44
N GLU A 183 3.31 -3.86 12.30
CA GLU A 183 3.10 -5.11 13.04
C GLU A 183 3.02 -6.31 12.08
N GLY A 184 3.18 -7.51 12.64
CA GLY A 184 3.11 -8.78 11.90
C GLY A 184 4.45 -9.30 11.38
N ALA A 185 5.54 -8.54 11.51
CA ALA A 185 6.89 -9.00 11.26
C ALA A 185 7.50 -9.69 12.49
N GLU A 186 8.36 -10.69 12.28
CA GLU A 186 9.12 -11.34 13.35
C GLU A 186 10.26 -10.45 13.86
N ASN A 187 10.86 -9.70 12.94
CA ASN A 187 12.00 -8.83 13.20
C ASN A 187 12.03 -7.67 12.19
N ALA A 188 12.57 -6.54 12.61
CA ALA A 188 12.80 -5.35 11.82
C ALA A 188 14.26 -4.89 11.98
N THR A 189 14.96 -4.64 10.87
CA THR A 189 16.36 -4.21 10.89
C THR A 189 16.60 -3.14 9.82
N ILE A 190 17.30 -2.08 10.18
CA ILE A 190 17.78 -1.08 9.21
C ILE A 190 19.10 -1.59 8.63
N GLU A 191 19.14 -1.78 7.31
CA GLU A 191 20.34 -2.20 6.59
C GLU A 191 21.34 -1.04 6.41
N PRO A 192 22.62 -1.32 6.10
CA PRO A 192 23.60 -0.25 5.81
C PRO A 192 23.20 0.69 4.66
N SER A 193 22.32 0.25 3.76
CA SER A 193 21.73 1.07 2.69
C SER A 193 20.76 2.14 3.20
N GLY A 194 20.27 1.99 4.44
CA GLY A 194 19.15 2.75 4.99
C GLY A 194 17.78 2.17 4.68
N ASP A 195 17.72 1.04 3.96
CA ASP A 195 16.48 0.29 3.76
C ASP A 195 16.06 -0.37 5.09
N LEU A 196 14.75 -0.48 5.32
CA LEU A 196 14.20 -1.23 6.44
C LEU A 196 13.82 -2.63 5.94
N LEU A 197 14.43 -3.66 6.51
CA LEU A 197 14.14 -5.06 6.23
C LEU A 197 13.27 -5.66 7.33
N LEU A 198 12.12 -6.19 6.95
CA LEU A 198 11.20 -6.90 7.82
C LEU A 198 11.27 -8.40 7.52
N LYS A 199 11.56 -9.21 8.53
CA LYS A 199 11.54 -10.67 8.42
C LYS A 199 10.16 -11.21 8.71
N THR A 200 9.68 -12.11 7.85
CA THR A 200 8.41 -12.82 8.02
C THR A 200 8.60 -14.30 7.70
N GLU A 201 7.69 -15.17 8.15
CA GLU A 201 7.78 -16.61 7.85
C GLU A 201 7.66 -16.93 6.34
N LEU A 202 7.14 -16.00 5.52
CA LEU A 202 6.96 -16.16 4.07
C LEU A 202 8.07 -15.50 3.24
N GLY A 203 9.09 -14.94 3.90
CA GLY A 203 10.20 -14.21 3.27
C GLY A 203 10.28 -12.75 3.73
N ASP A 204 11.31 -12.07 3.26
CA ASP A 204 11.60 -10.71 3.71
C ASP A 204 10.79 -9.67 2.91
N VAL A 205 10.34 -8.63 3.60
CA VAL A 205 9.73 -7.44 3.01
C VAL A 205 10.65 -6.26 3.25
N SER A 206 11.06 -5.58 2.17
CA SER A 206 11.94 -4.43 2.25
C SER A 206 11.19 -3.12 2.00
N PHE A 207 11.46 -2.12 2.81
CA PHE A 207 11.04 -0.75 2.62
C PHE A 207 12.27 0.07 2.22
N LYS A 208 12.18 0.83 1.12
CA LYS A 208 13.31 1.59 0.58
C LYS A 208 13.59 2.85 1.37
N LYS A 209 14.87 3.13 1.66
CA LYS A 209 15.31 4.34 2.37
C LYS A 209 14.52 5.54 1.86
N PRO A 210 13.87 6.29 2.75
CA PRO A 210 13.15 7.50 2.35
C PRO A 210 14.09 8.49 1.67
N PHE A 211 13.55 9.21 0.69
CA PHE A 211 14.22 10.36 0.11
C PHE A 211 13.25 11.53 0.05
N ALA A 212 13.81 12.74 0.13
CA ALA A 212 13.07 13.97 -0.02
C ALA A 212 13.44 14.68 -1.32
N TYR A 213 12.51 15.40 -1.91
CA TYR A 213 12.84 16.34 -2.97
C TYR A 213 11.88 17.52 -3.00
N GLN A 214 12.34 18.58 -3.66
CA GLN A 214 11.53 19.71 -4.05
C GLN A 214 11.64 19.86 -5.56
N ASP A 215 10.53 20.14 -6.22
CA ASP A 215 10.54 20.64 -7.60
C ASP A 215 10.72 22.16 -7.55
N ILE A 216 11.77 22.65 -8.18
CA ILE A 216 12.07 24.08 -8.33
C ILE A 216 12.21 24.34 -9.83
N GLU A 217 11.24 25.05 -10.42
CA GLU A 217 11.24 25.41 -11.85
C GLU A 217 11.36 24.20 -12.80
N GLY A 218 10.82 23.04 -12.42
CA GLY A 218 10.88 21.79 -13.19
C GLY A 218 12.13 20.95 -12.91
N GLU A 219 13.04 21.41 -12.04
CA GLU A 219 14.20 20.66 -11.59
C GLU A 219 13.96 20.01 -10.22
N LYS A 220 14.16 18.70 -10.13
CA LYS A 220 14.09 17.96 -8.87
C LYS A 220 15.36 18.14 -8.07
N LYS A 221 15.29 19.00 -7.06
CA LYS A 221 16.34 19.15 -6.06
C LYS A 221 16.10 18.15 -4.92
N ARG A 222 16.95 17.13 -4.86
CA ARG A 222 16.91 16.08 -3.83
C ARG A 222 17.51 16.57 -2.51
N TYR A 223 16.88 16.19 -1.42
CA TYR A 223 17.37 16.34 -0.06
C TYR A 223 17.37 14.92 0.56
N LEU A 224 18.51 14.44 1.09
CA LEU A 224 18.73 13.11 1.72
C LEU A 224 19.02 11.88 0.82
#